data_AF-M7Z053-F1
#
_entry.id   AF-M7Z053-F1
#
_cell.length_a   1.000
_cell.length_b   1.000
_cell.length_c   1.000
_cell.angle_alpha   90.00
_cell.angle_beta   90.00
_cell.angle_gamma   90.00
#
_symmetry.space_group_name_H-M   'P 1'
#
loop_
_entity.id
_entity.type
_entity.pdbx_description
1 polymer ?
#
loop_
_entity_poly.entity_id
_entity_poly.type
_entity_poly.pdbx_seq_one_letter_code
_entity_poly.pdbx_strand_id
1 'polypeptide(L)'
;MSRKAVDHVDDAYTRSVIDYLEVESEKGSQAARGQLMPESDLWVVSWLGMPMYDADFGWGAPRFVAPAQMFGSGTAYVTQRGADRDDGIAVLFALEPEYLQCFQDVFYGE
;
A
#
# COMPACT_ATOMS: atom_id res chain seq x y z
N MET A 1 -12.87 -6.46 9.80
CA MET A 1 -12.12 -7.62 9.28
C MET A 1 -10.63 -7.33 9.16
N SER A 2 -10.23 -6.17 8.63
CA SER A 2 -8.84 -5.73 8.46
C SER A 2 -7.98 -5.79 9.74
N ARG A 3 -8.43 -5.23 10.86
CA ARG A 3 -7.66 -5.26 12.13
C ARG A 3 -7.31 -6.69 12.59
N LYS A 4 -8.29 -7.60 12.58
CA LYS A 4 -8.08 -9.00 12.97
C LYS A 4 -7.05 -9.70 12.08
N ALA A 5 -7.04 -9.39 10.78
CA ALA A 5 -6.05 -9.94 9.86
C ALA A 5 -4.64 -9.40 10.15
N VAL A 6 -4.52 -8.09 10.42
CA VAL A 6 -3.24 -7.46 10.81
C VAL A 6 -2.73 -8.03 12.13
N ASP A 7 -3.60 -8.19 13.13
CA ASP A 7 -3.24 -8.72 14.45
C ASP A 7 -2.77 -10.19 14.39
N HIS A 8 -3.15 -10.94 13.35
CA HIS A 8 -2.71 -12.32 13.14
C HIS A 8 -1.28 -12.41 12.58
N VAL A 9 -0.74 -11.32 12.04
CA VAL A 9 0.65 -11.26 11.54
C VAL A 9 1.58 -11.04 12.73
N ASP A 10 1.76 -12.09 13.53
CA ASP A 10 2.67 -12.12 14.66
C ASP A 10 4.02 -12.75 14.31
N ASP A 11 4.92 -12.86 15.29
CA ASP A 11 6.25 -13.46 15.14
C ASP A 11 6.18 -14.94 14.72
N ALA A 12 5.21 -15.70 15.25
CA ALA A 12 5.05 -17.11 14.92
C ALA A 12 4.55 -17.30 13.48
N TYR A 13 3.57 -16.50 13.07
CA TYR A 13 3.06 -16.49 11.70
C TYR A 13 4.14 -16.07 10.71
N THR A 14 4.91 -15.03 11.03
CA THR A 14 5.99 -14.54 10.18
C THR A 14 7.07 -15.60 9.97
N ARG A 15 7.49 -16.30 11.04
CA ARG A 15 8.42 -17.45 10.91
C ARG A 15 7.85 -18.58 10.07
N SER A 16 6.58 -18.94 10.28
CA SER A 16 5.91 -19.96 9.47
C SER A 16 5.87 -19.62 7.99
N VAL A 17 5.72 -18.35 7.62
CA VAL A 17 5.76 -17.91 6.22
C VAL A 17 7.18 -18.04 5.66
N ILE A 18 8.21 -17.71 6.44
CA ILE A 18 9.61 -17.88 6.02
C ILE A 18 9.91 -19.36 5.77
N ASP A 19 9.60 -20.25 6.71
CA ASP A 19 9.81 -21.70 6.59
C ASP A 19 9.10 -22.26 5.35
N TYR A 20 7.86 -21.80 5.09
CA TYR A 20 7.11 -22.18 3.89
C TYR A 20 7.80 -21.73 2.60
N LEU A 21 8.29 -20.48 2.56
CA LEU A 21 8.98 -19.93 1.39
C LEU A 21 10.31 -20.65 1.12
N GLU A 22 11.04 -21.07 2.15
CA GLU A 22 12.26 -21.88 2.01
C GLU A 22 11.95 -23.22 1.32
N VAL A 23 10.94 -23.94 1.83
CA VAL A 23 10.50 -25.23 1.25
C VAL A 23 9.99 -25.08 -0.19
N GLU A 24 9.24 -24.02 -0.51
CA GLU A 24 8.75 -23.78 -1.87
C GLU A 24 9.86 -23.35 -2.84
N SER A 25 10.85 -22.58 -2.36
CA SER A 25 12.02 -22.19 -3.14
C SER A 25 12.85 -23.41 -3.55
N GLU A 26 13.03 -24.37 -2.64
CA GLU A 26 13.71 -25.64 -2.93
C GLU A 26 13.00 -26.46 -4.03
N LYS A 27 11.68 -26.32 -4.15
CA LYS A 27 10.87 -26.96 -5.21
C LYS A 27 10.93 -26.22 -6.55
N GLY A 28 11.69 -25.13 -6.64
CA GLY A 28 11.77 -24.28 -7.83
C GLY A 28 10.50 -23.46 -8.09
N SER A 29 9.60 -23.38 -7.11
CA SER A 29 8.37 -22.58 -7.19
C SER A 29 8.70 -21.11 -6.94
N GLN A 30 8.44 -20.25 -7.93
CA GLN A 30 8.46 -18.80 -7.71
C GLN A 30 7.10 -18.32 -7.21
N ALA A 31 6.71 -18.76 -6.01
CA ALA A 31 5.41 -18.48 -5.42
C ALA A 31 5.09 -16.97 -5.24
N ALA A 32 6.07 -16.08 -5.42
CA ALA A 32 5.97 -14.66 -5.08
C ALA A 32 6.13 -13.69 -6.26
N ARG A 33 6.14 -14.14 -7.52
CA ARG A 33 6.37 -13.23 -8.66
C ARG A 33 5.09 -12.95 -9.45
N GLY A 34 4.40 -11.91 -9.02
CA GLY A 34 3.53 -11.11 -9.89
C GLY A 34 2.25 -11.82 -10.32
N GLN A 35 1.46 -12.29 -9.36
CA GLN A 35 0.04 -12.47 -9.66
C GLN A 35 -0.58 -11.09 -9.82
N LEU A 36 -1.02 -10.77 -11.03
CA LEU A 36 -1.95 -9.68 -11.28
C LEU A 36 -3.14 -9.91 -10.35
N MET A 37 -3.38 -8.96 -9.44
CA MET A 37 -4.53 -9.03 -8.55
C MET A 37 -5.81 -8.96 -9.40
N PRO A 38 -6.81 -9.81 -9.11
CA PRO A 38 -8.12 -9.66 -9.71
C PRO A 38 -8.67 -8.24 -9.49
N GLU A 39 -9.51 -7.75 -10.40
CA GLU A 39 -10.17 -6.44 -10.27
C GLU A 39 -11.05 -6.32 -9.01
N SER A 40 -11.48 -7.46 -8.45
CA SER A 40 -12.23 -7.50 -7.18
C SER A 40 -11.38 -7.24 -5.94
N ASP A 41 -10.06 -7.32 -6.07
CA ASP A 41 -9.14 -7.31 -4.95
C ASP A 41 -8.49 -5.92 -4.84
N LEU A 42 -8.30 -5.48 -3.60
CA LEU A 42 -7.72 -4.18 -3.30
C LEU A 42 -6.39 -4.34 -2.59
N TRP A 43 -5.35 -3.72 -3.15
CA TRP A 43 -4.04 -3.63 -2.54
C TRP A 43 -3.82 -2.24 -1.95
N VAL A 44 -3.70 -2.18 -0.62
CA VAL A 44 -3.53 -0.92 0.13
C VAL A 44 -2.20 -0.93 0.87
N VAL A 45 -1.40 0.12 0.68
CA VAL A 45 -0.13 0.32 1.38
C VAL A 45 -0.15 1.63 2.16
N SER A 46 0.24 1.59 3.43
CA SER A 46 0.44 2.78 4.26
C SER A 46 1.90 3.20 4.26
N TRP A 47 2.17 4.44 3.83
CA TRP A 47 3.46 5.12 3.93
C TRP A 47 3.55 6.04 5.15
N LEU A 48 2.50 6.12 5.98
CA LEU A 48 2.47 7.00 7.16
C LEU A 48 3.55 6.68 8.20
N GLY A 49 4.05 5.44 8.23
CA GLY A 49 5.15 5.02 9.09
C GLY A 49 6.54 5.17 8.46
N MET A 50 6.63 5.62 7.21
CA MET A 50 7.90 5.76 6.49
C MET A 50 8.40 7.21 6.59
N PRO A 51 9.71 7.43 6.80
CA PRO A 51 10.32 8.76 6.91
C PRO A 51 10.49 9.44 5.54
N MET A 52 9.41 9.54 4.76
CA MET A 52 9.47 10.00 3.36
C MET A 52 9.88 11.48 3.24
N TYR A 53 9.45 12.31 4.19
CA TYR A 53 9.72 13.75 4.21
C TYR A 53 11.04 14.11 4.92
N ASP A 54 11.75 13.14 5.49
CA ASP A 54 13.06 13.36 6.14
C ASP A 54 14.21 13.44 5.13
N ALA A 55 13.92 13.25 3.84
CA ALA A 55 14.88 13.30 2.74
C ALA A 55 15.31 14.75 2.42
N ASP A 56 16.12 15.35 3.30
CA ASP A 56 16.75 16.66 3.09
C ASP A 56 18.22 16.49 2.65
N PHE A 57 18.51 16.94 1.43
CA PHE A 57 19.85 16.91 0.85
C PHE A 57 20.66 18.19 1.10
N GLY A 58 20.16 19.10 1.94
CA GLY A 58 20.75 20.41 2.25
C GLY A 58 19.99 21.60 1.66
N TRP A 59 18.83 21.37 1.03
CA TRP A 59 17.97 22.42 0.45
C TRP A 59 16.55 22.43 1.01
N GLY A 60 16.31 21.68 2.08
CA GLY A 60 15.02 21.52 2.73
C GLY A 60 14.34 20.20 2.36
N ALA A 61 13.34 19.85 3.19
CA ALA A 61 12.52 18.65 3.02
C ALA A 61 11.71 18.68 1.70
N PRO A 62 11.31 17.51 1.17
CA PRO A 62 10.44 17.41 0.01
C PRO A 62 9.12 18.14 0.26
N ARG A 63 8.60 18.84 -0.74
CA ARG A 63 7.27 19.46 -0.65
C ARG A 63 6.13 18.45 -0.86
N PHE A 64 6.39 17.40 -1.63
CA PHE A 64 5.40 16.39 -1.99
C PHE A 64 6.10 15.07 -2.31
N VAL A 65 5.56 13.97 -1.80
CA VAL A 65 6.05 12.62 -2.06
C VAL A 65 4.89 11.73 -2.49
N ALA A 66 5.05 11.06 -3.63
CA ALA A 66 4.06 10.14 -4.19
C ALA A 66 4.74 8.98 -4.93
N PRO A 67 4.04 7.84 -5.09
CA PRO A 67 4.49 6.75 -5.95
C PRO A 67 4.67 7.23 -7.39
N ALA A 68 5.78 6.80 -8.02
CA ALA A 68 6.07 7.15 -9.42
C ALA A 68 5.14 6.44 -10.42
N GLN A 69 4.68 5.23 -10.07
CA GLN A 69 3.74 4.44 -10.86
C GLN A 69 2.80 3.67 -9.94
N MET A 70 1.54 3.54 -10.36
CA MET A 70 0.55 2.67 -9.73
C MET A 70 0.54 1.31 -10.46
N PHE A 71 0.47 0.21 -9.71
CA PHE A 71 0.65 -1.15 -10.26
C PHE A 71 -0.61 -1.77 -10.91
N GLY A 72 -1.61 -0.95 -11.23
CA GLY A 72 -2.87 -1.37 -11.85
C GLY A 72 -4.09 -0.79 -11.13
N SER A 73 -5.28 -1.06 -11.66
CA SER A 73 -6.55 -0.79 -10.97
C SER A 73 -6.60 -1.58 -9.66
N GLY A 74 -7.21 -1.02 -8.62
CA GLY A 74 -7.29 -1.64 -7.29
C GLY A 74 -6.05 -1.42 -6.42
N THR A 75 -5.18 -0.46 -6.75
CA THR A 75 -4.02 -0.10 -5.90
C THR A 75 -4.25 1.22 -5.16
N ALA A 76 -3.90 1.25 -3.88
CA ALA A 76 -4.06 2.40 -3.00
C ALA A 76 -2.80 2.68 -2.17
N TYR A 77 -2.44 3.95 -2.05
CA TYR A 77 -1.40 4.43 -1.14
C TYR A 77 -1.96 5.46 -0.18
N VAL A 78 -1.67 5.28 1.10
CA VAL A 78 -1.97 6.26 2.16
C VAL A 78 -0.68 6.94 2.56
N THR A 79 -0.56 8.23 2.32
CA THR A 79 0.67 9.02 2.56
C THR A 79 0.35 10.34 3.27
N GLN A 80 1.37 11.00 3.82
CA GLN A 80 1.20 12.37 4.32
C GLN A 80 1.05 13.34 3.16
N ARG A 81 0.12 14.28 3.29
CA ARG A 81 -0.15 15.29 2.25
C ARG A 81 0.99 16.31 2.11
N GLY A 82 1.75 16.52 3.16
CA GLY A 82 2.92 17.38 3.20
C GLY A 82 3.88 16.98 4.31
N ALA A 83 4.92 17.78 4.50
CA ALA A 83 5.96 17.53 5.50
C ALA A 83 5.48 17.77 6.93
N ASP A 84 4.45 18.60 7.12
CA ASP A 84 3.85 18.82 8.43
C ASP A 84 2.81 17.74 8.74
N ARG A 85 2.72 17.36 10.01
CA ARG A 85 1.67 16.46 10.50
C ARG A 85 0.28 17.09 10.39
N ASP A 86 0.21 18.41 10.44
CA ASP A 86 -1.05 19.15 10.33
C ASP A 86 -1.54 19.29 8.87
N ASP A 87 -0.71 18.95 7.88
CA ASP A 87 -1.09 18.95 6.45
C ASP A 87 -2.13 17.86 6.12
N GLY A 88 -2.31 16.90 7.01
CA GLY A 88 -3.27 15.81 6.87
C GLY A 88 -2.77 14.64 6.00
N ILE A 89 -3.70 13.76 5.64
CA ILE A 89 -3.43 12.51 4.93
C ILE A 89 -3.94 12.62 3.49
N ALA A 90 -3.15 12.12 2.56
CA ALA A 90 -3.54 11.92 1.17
C ALA A 90 -3.75 10.42 0.90
N VAL A 91 -4.82 10.09 0.19
CA VAL A 91 -5.09 8.75 -0.34
C VAL A 91 -4.97 8.81 -1.84
N LEU A 92 -3.97 8.13 -2.40
CA LEU A 92 -3.82 7.95 -3.84
C LEU A 92 -4.45 6.63 -4.24
N PHE A 93 -5.40 6.66 -5.17
CA PHE A 93 -6.19 5.50 -5.53
C PHE A 93 -6.20 5.34 -7.05
N ALA A 94 -5.85 4.14 -7.53
CA ALA A 94 -5.94 3.78 -8.94
C ALA A 94 -7.17 2.90 -9.15
N LEU A 95 -8.08 3.37 -10.00
CA LEU A 95 -9.32 2.69 -10.38
C LEU A 95 -9.53 2.82 -11.89
N GLU A 96 -10.35 1.93 -12.43
CA GLU A 96 -10.89 2.10 -13.77
C GLU A 96 -11.83 3.32 -13.81
N PRO A 97 -11.84 4.09 -14.93
CA PRO A 97 -12.62 5.32 -15.05
C PRO A 97 -14.10 5.17 -14.71
N GLU A 98 -14.68 4.01 -15.02
CA GLU A 98 -16.09 3.67 -14.83
C GLU A 98 -16.48 3.66 -13.34
N TYR A 99 -15.54 3.38 -12.45
CA TYR A 99 -15.78 3.31 -10.99
C TYR A 99 -15.49 4.62 -10.26
N LEU A 100 -14.85 5.60 -10.90
CA LEU A 100 -14.43 6.84 -10.22
C LEU A 100 -15.61 7.63 -9.63
N GLN A 101 -16.72 7.72 -10.36
CA GLN A 101 -17.91 8.43 -9.88
C GLN A 101 -18.52 7.74 -8.67
N CYS A 102 -18.77 6.42 -8.77
CA CYS A 102 -19.29 5.61 -7.67
C CYS A 102 -18.38 5.67 -6.44
N PHE A 103 -17.05 5.64 -6.64
CA PHE A 103 -16.09 5.78 -5.56
C PHE A 103 -16.22 7.14 -4.86
N GLN A 104 -16.36 8.24 -5.61
CA GLN A 104 -16.54 9.56 -5.02
C GLN A 104 -17.79 9.62 -4.13
N ASP A 105 -18.93 9.12 -4.65
CA ASP A 105 -20.21 9.13 -3.94
C ASP A 105 -20.11 8.32 -2.62
N VAL A 106 -19.52 7.11 -2.68
CA VAL A 106 -19.34 6.24 -1.51
C VAL A 106 -18.31 6.79 -0.51
N PHE A 107 -17.22 7.39 -1.00
CA PHE A 107 -16.12 7.86 -0.14
C PHE A 107 -16.49 9.11 0.65
N TYR A 108 -17.23 10.04 0.03
CA TYR A 108 -17.67 11.27 0.70
C TYR A 108 -19.07 11.17 1.32
N GLY A 109 -19.85 10.14 0.94
CA GLY A 109 -21.16 9.86 1.51
C GLY A 109 -22.24 10.85 1.07
N GLU A 110 -22.23 11.27 -0.21
CA GLU A 110 -23.35 12.01 -0.82
C GLU A 110 -24.43 11.05 -1.35
#